data_AF-A0A932GNU4-F1
#
_entry.id   AF-A0A932GNU4-F1
#
_cell.length_a   1.000
_cell.length_b   1.000
_cell.length_c   1.000
_cell.angle_alpha   90.00
_cell.angle_beta   90.00
_cell.angle_gamma   90.00
#
_symmetry.space_group_name_H-M   'P 1'
#
loop_
_entity.id
_entity.type
_entity.pdbx_description
1 polymer ?
#
loop_
_entity_poly.entity_id
_entity_poly.type
_entity_poly.pdbx_seq_one_letter_code
_entity_poly.pdbx_strand_id
1 'polypeptide(L)' 'MPKIEVNEEQILIALEQLSPAARRLALAKLIGGLERLDRLVDRNREKIETICRDRGLDFSRLTEEEREALVDEILHAGA' A
#
# COMPACT_ATOMS: atom_id res chain seq x y z
N MET A 1 -1.93 6.11 26.13
CA MET A 1 -2.93 5.13 25.69
C MET A 1 -2.23 3.80 25.51
N PRO A 2 -2.79 2.66 25.94
CA PRO A 2 -2.16 1.37 25.69
C PRO A 2 -2.01 1.16 24.18
N LYS A 3 -0.82 0.72 23.74
CA LYS A 3 -0.61 0.27 22.36
C LYS A 3 -1.33 -1.07 22.23
N ILE A 4 -2.42 -1.09 21.48
CA ILE A 4 -3.07 -2.33 21.07
C ILE A 4 -2.30 -2.79 19.83
N GLU A 5 -1.55 -3.88 19.97
CA GLU A 5 -0.98 -4.56 18.81
C GLU A 5 -2.09 -5.42 18.20
N VAL A 6 -2.55 -5.02 17.02
CA VAL A 6 -3.55 -5.75 16.24
C VAL A 6 -2.84 -6.27 15.00
N ASN A 7 -2.86 -7.59 14.79
CA ASN A 7 -2.30 -8.19 13.57
C ASN A 7 -3.30 -8.11 12.40
N GLU A 8 -2.83 -8.40 11.19
CA GLU A 8 -3.65 -8.31 9.97
C GLU A 8 -4.87 -9.23 10.03
N GLU A 9 -4.72 -10.45 10.52
CA GLU A 9 -5.81 -11.43 10.66
C GLU A 9 -6.93 -10.89 11.56
N GLN A 10 -6.58 -10.25 12.67
CA GLN A 10 -7.53 -9.60 13.57
C GLN A 10 -8.24 -8.41 12.92
N ILE A 11 -7.55 -7.65 12.06
CA ILE A 11 -8.16 -6.55 11.29
C ILE A 11 -9.19 -7.12 10.30
N LEU A 12 -8.84 -8.18 9.57
CA LEU A 12 -9.74 -8.82 8.61
C LEU A 12 -10.99 -9.39 9.29
N ILE A 13 -10.83 -10.10 10.42
CA ILE A 13 -11.97 -10.59 11.22
C ILE A 13 -12.84 -9.43 11.72
N ALA A 14 -12.23 -8.32 12.16
CA ALA A 14 -12.99 -7.15 12.61
C ALA A 14 -13.82 -6.51 11.47
N LEU A 15 -13.29 -6.48 10.24
CA LEU A 15 -14.03 -6.01 9.06
C LEU A 15 -15.27 -6.87 8.78
N GLU A 16 -15.16 -8.19 8.98
CA GLU A 16 -16.28 -9.13 8.86
C GLU A 16 -17.34 -8.96 9.96
N GLN A 17 -16.99 -8.38 11.11
CA GLN A 17 -17.95 -8.15 12.19
C GLN A 17 -18.66 -6.80 12.09
N LEU A 18 -18.31 -5.96 11.10
CA LEU A 18 -18.96 -4.67 10.90
C LEU A 18 -20.43 -4.79 10.51
N SER A 19 -21.23 -3.83 10.98
CA SER A 19 -22.58 -3.63 10.47
C SER A 19 -22.57 -3.35 8.95
N PRO A 20 -23.64 -3.64 8.20
CA PRO A 20 -23.67 -3.41 6.76
C PRO A 20 -23.34 -1.97 6.34
N ALA A 21 -23.74 -0.96 7.13
CA ALA A 21 -23.42 0.44 6.86
C ALA A 21 -21.94 0.76 7.08
N ALA A 22 -21.36 0.27 8.19
CA ALA A 22 -19.95 0.45 8.49
C ALA A 22 -19.06 -0.30 7.49
N ARG A 23 -19.45 -1.51 7.07
CA ARG A 23 -18.75 -2.26 6.04
C ARG A 23 -18.75 -1.54 4.70
N ARG A 24 -19.88 -0.95 4.27
CA ARG A 24 -19.94 -0.12 3.05
C ARG A 24 -18.99 1.08 3.12
N LEU A 25 -18.93 1.75 4.28
CA LEU A 25 -18.00 2.87 4.47
C LEU A 25 -16.53 2.42 4.45
N ALA A 26 -16.21 1.29 5.08
CA ALA A 26 -14.87 0.71 5.06
C ALA A 26 -14.44 0.37 3.62
N LEU A 27 -15.32 -0.31 2.86
CA LEU A 27 -15.07 -0.61 1.45
C LEU A 27 -14.87 0.65 0.60
N ALA A 28 -15.71 1.67 0.76
CA ALA A 28 -15.56 2.93 0.02
C ALA A 28 -14.21 3.62 0.30
N LYS A 29 -13.74 3.57 1.55
CA LYS A 29 -12.42 4.10 1.94
C LYS A 29 -11.27 3.27 1.36
N LEU A 30 -11.37 1.94 1.44
CA LEU A 30 -10.35 1.03 0.92
C LEU A 30 -10.24 1.15 -0.61
N ILE A 31 -11.36 1.10 -1.32
CA ILE A 31 -11.40 1.26 -2.79
C ILE A 31 -10.87 2.63 -3.21
N GLY A 32 -11.34 3.72 -2.56
CA GLY A 32 -10.83 5.06 -2.85
C GLY A 32 -9.33 5.21 -2.53
N GLY A 33 -8.83 4.47 -1.53
CA GLY A 33 -7.41 4.34 -1.22
C GLY A 33 -6.63 3.65 -2.34
N LEU A 34 -7.13 2.52 -2.83
CA LEU A 34 -6.53 1.77 -3.95
C LEU A 34 -6.46 2.61 -5.22
N GLU A 35 -7.56 3.24 -5.64
CA GLU A 35 -7.56 4.12 -6.82
C GLU A 35 -6.60 5.30 -6.69
N ARG A 36 -6.37 5.79 -5.46
CA ARG A 36 -5.40 6.85 -5.20
C ARG A 36 -3.97 6.30 -5.30
N LEU A 37 -3.72 5.12 -4.76
CA LEU A 37 -2.44 4.44 -4.84
C LEU A 37 -2.07 4.18 -6.31
N ASP A 38 -2.97 3.57 -7.09
CA ASP A 38 -2.76 3.31 -8.52
C ASP A 38 -2.40 4.58 -9.28
N ARG A 39 -3.16 5.67 -9.08
CA ARG A 39 -2.88 6.97 -9.70
C ARG A 39 -1.55 7.56 -9.28
N LEU A 40 -1.10 7.33 -8.04
CA LEU A 40 0.20 7.79 -7.57
C LEU A 40 1.33 6.98 -8.17
N VAL A 41 1.18 5.65 -8.26
CA VAL A 41 2.12 4.76 -8.93
C VAL A 41 2.25 5.14 -10.40
N ASP A 42 1.13 5.30 -11.12
CA ASP A 42 1.16 5.68 -12.53
C ASP A 42 1.78 7.06 -12.76
N ARG A 43 1.44 8.05 -11.93
CA ARG A 43 2.03 9.39 -12.02
C ARG A 43 3.54 9.38 -11.82
N ASN A 44 4.05 8.49 -10.98
CA ASN A 44 5.46 8.41 -10.63
C ASN A 44 6.19 7.27 -11.36
N ARG A 45 5.52 6.57 -12.29
CA ARG A 45 6.03 5.37 -12.96
C ARG A 45 7.40 5.58 -13.58
N GLU A 46 7.59 6.64 -14.36
CA GLU A 46 8.89 6.93 -14.99
C GLU A 46 10.02 7.12 -13.97
N LYS A 47 9.73 7.78 -12.84
CA LYS A 47 10.71 8.00 -11.76
C LYS A 47 11.03 6.70 -11.04
N ILE A 48 10.00 5.90 -10.75
CA ILE A 48 10.15 4.59 -10.11
C ILE A 48 10.96 3.65 -11.01
N GLU A 49 10.64 3.58 -12.30
CA GLU A 49 11.38 2.79 -13.28
C GLU A 49 12.84 3.25 -13.42
N THR A 50 13.09 4.56 -13.33
CA THR A 50 14.47 5.09 -13.33
C THR A 50 15.23 4.63 -12.09
N ILE A 51 14.64 4.76 -10.89
CA ILE A 51 15.24 4.28 -9.64
C ILE A 51 15.49 2.77 -9.69
N CYS A 52 14.53 1.99 -10.17
CA CYS A 52 14.69 0.55 -10.34
C CYS A 52 15.86 0.23 -11.29
N ARG A 53 15.93 0.90 -12.44
CA ARG A 53 17.02 0.70 -13.41
C ARG A 53 18.39 1.02 -12.81
N ASP A 54 18.51 2.12 -12.08
CA ASP A 54 19.74 2.52 -11.39
C ASP A 54 20.16 1.50 -10.32
N ARG A 55 19.19 0.78 -9.74
CA ARG A 55 19.40 -0.30 -8.76
C ARG A 55 19.49 -1.70 -9.40
N GLY A 56 19.43 -1.82 -10.73
CA GLY A 56 19.44 -3.11 -11.43
C GLY A 56 18.16 -3.95 -11.25
N LEU A 57 17.06 -3.32 -10.86
CA LEU A 57 15.75 -3.92 -10.65
C LEU A 57 14.82 -3.68 -11.84
N ASP A 58 13.88 -4.60 -12.06
CA ASP A 58 12.79 -4.45 -13.02
C ASP A 58 11.46 -4.30 -12.27
N PHE A 59 10.92 -3.08 -12.23
CA PHE A 59 9.70 -2.75 -11.49
C PHE A 59 8.50 -3.61 -11.90
N SER A 60 8.42 -4.00 -13.18
CA SER A 60 7.31 -4.80 -13.71
C SER A 60 7.31 -6.24 -13.17
N ARG A 61 8.47 -6.71 -12.71
CA ARG A 61 8.67 -8.08 -12.21
C ARG A 61 8.64 -8.20 -10.68
N LEU A 62 8.59 -7.07 -9.98
CA LEU A 62 8.47 -7.05 -8.52
C LEU A 62 7.08 -7.50 -8.07
N THR A 63 7.02 -8.27 -6.99
CA THR A 63 5.78 -8.56 -6.26
C THR A 63 5.25 -7.31 -5.57
N GLU A 64 4.03 -7.37 -5.05
CA GLU A 64 3.44 -6.25 -4.31
C GLU A 64 4.24 -5.92 -3.04
N GLU A 65 4.67 -6.94 -2.28
CA GLU A 65 5.52 -6.77 -1.10
C GLU A 65 6.89 -6.17 -1.45
N GLU A 66 7.52 -6.60 -2.56
CA GLU A 66 8.79 -6.04 -3.01
C GLU A 66 8.64 -4.59 -3.47
N ARG A 67 7.51 -4.24 -4.10
CA ARG A 67 7.20 -2.85 -4.45
C ARG A 67 6.97 -1.99 -3.23
N GLU A 68 6.30 -2.51 -2.21
CA GLU A 68 6.07 -1.79 -0.96
C GLU A 68 7.37 -1.53 -0.21
N ALA A 69 8.24 -2.54 -0.09
CA ALA A 69 9.58 -2.40 0.48
C ALA A 69 10.44 -1.37 -0.30
N LEU A 70 10.40 -1.40 -1.63
CA LEU A 70 11.08 -0.42 -2.47
C LEU A 70 10.57 1.00 -2.23
N VAL A 71 9.24 1.19 -2.15
CA VAL A 71 8.65 2.50 -1.89
C VAL A 71 9.05 3.00 -0.49
N ASP A 72 9.03 2.12 0.51
CA ASP A 72 9.46 2.44 1.86
C ASP A 72 10.93 2.88 1.90
N GLU A 73 11.82 2.13 1.26
CA GLU A 73 13.23 2.50 1.09
C GLU A 73 13.42 3.86 0.40
N ILE A 74 12.67 4.14 -0.67
CA ILE A 74 12.76 5.42 -1.39
C ILE A 74 12.34 6.57 -0.45
N LEU A 75 11.29 6.39 0.33
CA LEU A 75 10.80 7.39 1.29
C LEU A 75 11.79 7.62 2.43
N HIS A 76 12.50 6.56 2.87
CA HIS A 76 13.42 6.61 4.00
C HIS A 76 14.85 7.01 3.60
N ALA A 77 15.26 6.75 2.35
CA ALA A 77 16.57 7.16 1.82
C ALA A 77 16.64 8.65 1.43
N GLY A 78 15.49 9.34 1.37
CA GLY A 78 15.38 10.77 1.13
C GLY A 78 15.46 11.65 2.39
N ALA A 79 15.77 11.07 3.56
CA ALA A 79 15.90 11.75 4.86
C ALA A 79 17.35 12.14 5.19
#